data_AF-A0A9D1PHI9-F1
#
_entry.id   AF-A0A9D1PHI9-F1
#
_cell.length_a   1.000
_cell.length_b   1.000
_cell.length_c   1.000
_cell.angle_alpha   90.00
_cell.angle_beta   90.00
_cell.angle_gamma   90.00
#
_symmetry.space_group_name_H-M   'P 1'
#
loop_
_entity.id
_entity.type
_entity.pdbx_description
1 polymer ?
#
loop_
_entity_poly.entity_id
_entity_poly.type
_entity_poly.pdbx_seq_one_letter_code
_entity_poly.pdbx_strand_id
1 'polypeptide(L)'
;MKNEFKKIGIEILLCIMICLAISISVSIMLHLNMFISVSTYIYRLYIMLFLTMVILIIVAFIICIKTNKIFNFTFSTSVLCIGISSLFMALFFSLGPMVIERSYTVYSLAYLTDYNNIYSYDEIRDQFVIGYVDNGATQKRIDEQVSIGNIEKIGENYRITDKGERLIKLFRLIEKIFPVTDQSSIYPKKLK
;
A
#
# COMPACT_ATOMS: atom_id res chain seq x y z
N MET A 1 -25.29 -29.78 4.24
CA MET A 1 -25.50 -28.97 3.02
C MET A 1 -26.22 -27.64 3.22
N LYS A 2 -27.57 -27.51 3.20
CA LYS A 2 -28.23 -26.16 3.25
C LYS A 2 -27.82 -25.29 4.45
N ASN A 3 -27.66 -25.90 5.64
CA ASN A 3 -27.23 -25.19 6.85
C ASN A 3 -25.75 -24.77 6.83
N GLU A 4 -24.89 -25.52 6.14
CA GLU A 4 -23.46 -25.20 6.01
C GLU A 4 -23.24 -24.06 5.03
N PHE A 5 -23.95 -24.06 3.89
CA PHE A 5 -23.92 -22.94 2.95
C PHE A 5 -24.41 -21.65 3.60
N LYS A 6 -25.46 -21.72 4.43
CA LYS A 6 -25.93 -20.56 5.20
C LYS A 6 -24.87 -20.06 6.17
N LYS A 7 -24.17 -20.96 6.87
CA LYS A 7 -23.10 -20.59 7.82
C LYS A 7 -21.93 -19.91 7.12
N ILE A 8 -21.44 -20.50 6.03
CA ILE A 8 -20.36 -19.92 5.20
C ILE A 8 -20.78 -18.54 4.67
N GLY A 9 -22.03 -18.39 4.21
CA GLY A 9 -22.54 -17.10 3.74
C GLY A 9 -22.49 -16.00 4.80
N ILE A 10 -22.80 -16.31 6.06
CA ILE A 10 -22.73 -15.33 7.16
C ILE A 10 -21.25 -15.03 7.52
N GLU A 11 -20.35 -16.01 7.47
CA GLU A 11 -18.91 -15.79 7.69
C GLU A 11 -18.29 -14.89 6.60
N ILE A 12 -18.67 -15.09 5.34
CA ILE A 12 -18.27 -14.22 4.22
C ILE A 12 -18.81 -12.80 4.45
N LEU A 13 -20.08 -12.67 4.84
CA LEU A 13 -20.67 -11.37 5.14
C LEU A 13 -19.92 -10.67 6.27
N LEU A 14 -19.51 -11.40 7.31
CA LEU A 14 -18.71 -10.85 8.41
C LEU A 14 -17.35 -10.34 7.91
N CYS A 15 -16.64 -11.10 7.06
CA CYS A 15 -15.39 -10.65 6.45
C CYS A 15 -15.56 -9.37 5.63
N ILE A 16 -16.63 -9.27 4.83
CA ILE A 16 -16.95 -8.07 4.05
C ILE A 16 -17.20 -6.88 4.98
N MET A 17 -17.99 -7.06 6.03
CA MET A 17 -18.25 -6.01 7.01
C MET A 17 -16.98 -5.54 7.73
N ILE A 18 -16.07 -6.46 8.05
CA ILE A 18 -14.76 -6.12 8.63
C ILE A 18 -13.90 -5.35 7.63
N CYS A 19 -13.84 -5.76 6.35
CA CYS A 19 -13.12 -5.02 5.32
C CYS A 19 -13.66 -3.59 5.17
N LEU A 20 -14.98 -3.42 5.18
CA LEU A 20 -15.61 -2.09 5.15
C LEU A 20 -15.26 -1.28 6.39
N ALA A 21 -15.30 -1.89 7.58
CA ALA A 21 -14.91 -1.22 8.82
C ALA A 21 -13.43 -0.78 8.81
N ILE A 22 -12.53 -1.63 8.31
CA ILE A 22 -11.11 -1.28 8.13
C ILE A 22 -10.95 -0.13 7.15
N SER A 23 -11.59 -0.20 5.98
CA SER A 23 -11.50 0.84 4.96
C SER A 23 -12.00 2.20 5.47
N ILE A 24 -13.17 2.21 6.12
CA ILE A 24 -13.74 3.43 6.72
C ILE A 24 -12.84 3.98 7.82
N SER A 25 -12.36 3.12 8.72
CA SER A 25 -11.47 3.53 9.81
C SER A 25 -10.18 4.15 9.27
N VAL A 26 -9.49 3.49 8.34
CA VAL A 26 -8.25 4.01 7.74
C VAL A 26 -8.52 5.30 6.97
N SER A 27 -9.64 5.39 6.22
CA SER A 27 -10.02 6.63 5.53
C SER A 27 -10.21 7.80 6.49
N ILE A 28 -10.91 7.59 7.62
CA ILE A 28 -11.08 8.62 8.66
C ILE A 28 -9.70 9.02 9.22
N MET A 29 -8.84 8.06 9.55
CA MET A 29 -7.50 8.35 10.08
C MET A 29 -6.63 9.14 9.11
N LEU A 30 -6.74 8.88 7.80
CA LEU A 30 -6.06 9.64 6.75
C LEU A 30 -6.55 11.09 6.68
N HIS A 31 -7.87 11.32 6.70
CA HIS A 31 -8.43 12.67 6.67
C HIS A 31 -8.12 13.48 7.94
N LEU A 32 -7.96 12.80 9.08
CA LEU A 32 -7.50 13.40 10.34
C LEU A 32 -5.98 13.63 10.38
N ASN A 33 -5.25 13.35 9.30
CA ASN A 33 -3.79 13.50 9.21
C ASN A 33 -3.02 12.74 10.30
N MET A 34 -3.55 11.60 10.78
CA MET A 34 -2.84 10.79 11.76
C MET A 34 -1.52 10.27 11.17
N PHE A 35 -0.46 10.25 11.99
CA PHE A 35 0.88 9.78 11.60
C PHE A 35 1.50 10.55 10.42
N ILE A 36 1.27 11.86 10.33
CA ILE A 36 1.89 12.70 9.29
C ILE A 36 3.43 12.72 9.35
N SER A 37 4.01 12.40 10.51
CA SER A 37 5.46 12.29 10.70
C SER A 37 6.09 11.11 9.95
N VAL A 38 5.30 10.11 9.55
CA VAL A 38 5.78 8.97 8.76
C VAL A 38 5.79 9.38 7.28
N SER A 39 6.98 9.70 6.76
CA SER A 39 7.15 10.20 5.38
C SER A 39 6.69 9.19 4.31
N THR A 40 6.86 7.89 4.58
CA THR A 40 6.50 6.83 3.64
C THR A 40 5.00 6.50 3.73
N TYR A 41 4.25 6.83 2.67
CA TYR A 41 2.79 6.65 2.62
C TYR A 41 2.32 5.22 2.94
N ILE A 42 2.97 4.18 2.39
CA ILE A 42 2.58 2.80 2.67
C ILE A 42 2.79 2.40 4.13
N TYR A 43 3.86 2.85 4.77
CA TYR A 43 4.09 2.56 6.19
C TYR A 43 3.04 3.22 7.06
N ARG A 44 2.62 4.44 6.69
CA ARG A 44 1.48 5.10 7.32
C ARG A 44 0.21 4.25 7.21
N LEU A 45 -0.12 3.74 6.02
CA LEU A 45 -1.28 2.86 5.83
C LEU A 45 -1.19 1.58 6.65
N TYR A 46 -0.02 0.95 6.75
CA TYR A 46 0.15 -0.27 7.53
C TYR A 46 0.08 -0.05 9.04
N ILE A 47 0.60 1.07 9.54
CA ILE A 47 0.45 1.44 10.96
C ILE A 47 -1.04 1.64 11.28
N MET A 48 -1.78 2.34 10.41
CA MET A 48 -3.22 2.56 10.57
C MET A 48 -3.98 1.23 10.54
N LEU A 49 -3.71 0.36 9.55
CA LEU A 49 -4.29 -0.97 9.44
C LEU A 49 -4.02 -1.80 10.71
N PHE A 50 -2.79 -1.81 11.19
CA PHE A 50 -2.40 -2.53 12.39
C PHE A 50 -3.16 -2.02 13.62
N LEU A 51 -3.27 -0.69 13.78
CA LEU A 51 -4.05 -0.10 14.86
C LEU A 51 -5.52 -0.50 14.79
N THR A 52 -6.14 -0.42 13.60
CA THR A 52 -7.53 -0.84 13.40
C THR A 52 -7.72 -2.33 13.70
N MET A 53 -6.78 -3.19 13.28
CA MET A 53 -6.81 -4.62 13.59
C MET A 53 -6.79 -4.87 15.11
N VAL A 54 -5.90 -4.19 15.85
CA VAL A 54 -5.82 -4.30 17.32
C VAL A 54 -7.13 -3.85 17.96
N ILE A 55 -7.70 -2.73 17.52
CA ILE A 55 -9.00 -2.23 18.02
C ILE A 55 -10.11 -3.26 17.77
N LEU A 56 -10.19 -3.83 16.56
CA LEU A 56 -11.19 -4.83 16.21
C LEU A 56 -11.07 -6.10 17.07
N ILE A 57 -9.85 -6.54 17.37
CA ILE A 57 -9.61 -7.69 18.26
C ILE A 57 -10.08 -7.37 19.68
N ILE A 58 -9.76 -6.18 20.20
CA ILE A 58 -10.22 -5.74 21.52
C ILE A 58 -11.75 -5.68 21.58
N VAL A 59 -12.39 -5.12 20.56
CA VAL A 59 -13.86 -5.06 20.47
C VAL A 59 -14.46 -6.47 20.44
N ALA A 60 -13.91 -7.38 19.62
CA ALA A 60 -14.34 -8.77 19.59
C ALA A 60 -14.16 -9.46 20.95
N PHE A 61 -13.06 -9.19 21.65
CA PHE A 61 -12.83 -9.74 22.99
C PHE A 61 -13.86 -9.25 24.01
N ILE A 62 -14.14 -7.94 24.04
CA ILE A 62 -15.13 -7.33 24.95
C ILE A 62 -16.53 -7.89 24.71
N ILE A 63 -16.95 -8.02 23.45
CA ILE A 63 -18.28 -8.57 23.14
C ILE A 63 -18.33 -10.06 23.54
N CYS A 64 -17.25 -10.83 23.31
CA CYS A 64 -17.19 -12.23 23.70
C CYS A 64 -17.40 -12.43 25.22
N ILE A 65 -16.78 -11.59 26.07
CA ILE A 65 -16.98 -11.65 27.52
C ILE A 65 -18.44 -11.38 27.88
N LYS A 66 -19.08 -10.40 27.23
CA LYS A 66 -20.40 -9.91 27.64
C LYS A 66 -21.55 -10.82 27.20
N THR A 67 -21.46 -11.44 26.03
CA THR A 67 -22.59 -12.21 25.46
C THR A 67 -22.31 -13.70 25.29
N ASN A 68 -21.10 -14.20 25.63
CA ASN A 68 -20.61 -15.56 25.36
C ASN A 68 -20.67 -16.00 23.87
N LYS A 69 -21.28 -15.21 22.98
CA LYS A 69 -21.40 -15.37 21.54
C LYS A 69 -21.54 -14.01 20.88
N ILE A 70 -20.83 -13.78 19.78
CA ILE A 70 -21.04 -12.63 18.89
C ILE A 70 -21.84 -13.16 17.70
N PHE A 71 -23.14 -12.87 17.56
CA PHE A 71 -23.92 -13.37 16.42
C PHE A 71 -23.82 -14.91 16.19
N ASN A 72 -23.71 -15.72 17.26
CA ASN A 72 -23.41 -17.16 17.22
C ASN A 72 -22.01 -17.57 16.73
N PHE A 73 -21.10 -16.62 16.54
CA PHE A 73 -19.69 -16.88 16.26
C PHE A 73 -18.87 -17.08 17.53
N THR A 74 -17.86 -17.94 17.42
CA THR A 74 -16.81 -18.10 18.41
C THR A 74 -15.80 -16.97 18.27
N PHE A 75 -15.14 -16.60 19.37
CA PHE A 75 -14.04 -15.63 19.34
C PHE A 75 -12.96 -16.01 18.31
N SER A 76 -12.61 -17.30 18.23
CA SER A 76 -11.65 -17.81 17.26
C SER A 76 -12.05 -17.54 15.81
N THR A 77 -13.34 -17.68 15.48
CA THR A 77 -13.86 -17.35 14.14
C THR A 77 -13.73 -15.86 13.87
N SER A 78 -14.09 -14.99 14.81
CA SER A 78 -13.96 -13.54 14.65
C SER A 78 -12.50 -13.10 14.45
N VAL A 79 -11.57 -13.65 15.23
CA VAL A 79 -10.13 -13.37 15.06
C VAL A 79 -9.63 -13.82 13.69
N LEU A 80 -10.05 -15.00 13.21
CA LEU A 80 -9.68 -15.49 11.89
C LEU A 80 -10.24 -14.61 10.77
N CYS A 81 -11.50 -14.18 10.87
CA CYS A 81 -12.10 -13.22 9.92
C CYS A 81 -11.33 -11.89 9.93
N ILE A 82 -10.99 -11.35 11.10
CA ILE A 82 -10.19 -10.12 11.21
C ILE A 82 -8.82 -10.30 10.54
N GLY A 83 -8.14 -11.43 10.78
CA GLY A 83 -6.84 -11.73 10.17
C GLY A 83 -6.91 -11.79 8.64
N ILE A 84 -7.87 -12.54 8.09
CA ILE A 84 -8.06 -12.67 6.63
C ILE A 84 -8.42 -11.32 6.01
N SER A 85 -9.37 -10.59 6.59
CA SER A 85 -9.75 -9.26 6.12
C SER A 85 -8.58 -8.27 6.19
N SER A 86 -7.76 -8.32 7.24
CA SER A 86 -6.59 -7.45 7.38
C SER A 86 -5.52 -7.76 6.31
N LEU A 87 -5.29 -9.04 6.02
CA LEU A 87 -4.39 -9.46 4.93
C LEU A 87 -4.90 -8.98 3.56
N PHE A 88 -6.20 -9.17 3.30
CA PHE A 88 -6.83 -8.67 2.08
C PHE A 88 -6.68 -7.15 1.95
N MET A 89 -6.92 -6.42 3.04
CA MET A 89 -6.78 -4.96 3.05
C MET A 89 -5.32 -4.51 2.90
N ALA A 90 -4.34 -5.24 3.47
CA ALA A 90 -2.92 -4.96 3.24
C ALA A 90 -2.53 -5.09 1.77
N LEU A 91 -3.04 -6.14 1.08
CA LEU A 91 -2.87 -6.31 -0.36
C LEU A 91 -3.55 -5.18 -1.14
N PHE A 92 -4.79 -4.84 -0.79
CA PHE A 92 -5.50 -3.72 -1.41
C PHE A 92 -4.73 -2.40 -1.28
N PHE A 93 -4.20 -2.08 -0.10
CA PHE A 93 -3.41 -0.86 0.11
C PHE A 93 -2.10 -0.85 -0.69
N SER A 94 -1.46 -2.01 -0.85
CA SER A 94 -0.24 -2.15 -1.65
C SER A 94 -0.48 -2.06 -3.15
N LEU A 95 -1.61 -2.56 -3.63
CA LEU A 95 -1.89 -2.70 -5.07
C LEU A 95 -2.80 -1.59 -5.60
N GLY A 96 -3.56 -0.90 -4.74
CA GLY A 96 -4.45 0.19 -5.11
C GLY A 96 -3.84 1.56 -4.82
N PRO A 97 -4.03 2.12 -3.61
CA PRO A 97 -3.54 3.47 -3.26
C PRO A 97 -2.06 3.71 -3.53
N MET A 98 -1.19 2.75 -3.19
CA MET A 98 0.25 2.90 -3.43
C MET A 98 0.57 2.99 -4.93
N VAL A 99 -0.10 2.19 -5.77
CA VAL A 99 0.12 2.21 -7.22
C VAL A 99 -0.37 3.52 -7.81
N ILE A 100 -1.52 4.04 -7.35
CA ILE A 100 -2.04 5.35 -7.76
C ILE A 100 -1.02 6.46 -7.47
N GLU A 101 -0.42 6.48 -6.28
CA GLU A 101 0.56 7.50 -5.89
C GLU A 101 1.87 7.44 -6.71
N ARG A 102 2.23 6.24 -7.20
CA ARG A 102 3.56 5.95 -7.78
C ARG A 102 3.55 5.71 -9.29
N SER A 103 2.39 5.66 -9.93
CA SER A 103 2.27 5.26 -11.33
C SER A 103 2.34 6.44 -12.29
N TYR A 104 3.34 6.41 -13.18
CA TYR A 104 3.44 7.27 -14.35
C TYR A 104 2.16 7.26 -15.19
N THR A 105 1.60 6.06 -15.44
CA THR A 105 0.41 5.89 -16.27
C THR A 105 -0.80 6.54 -15.64
N VAL A 106 -0.98 6.40 -14.32
CA VAL A 106 -2.11 7.02 -13.61
C VAL A 106 -1.98 8.55 -13.67
N TYR A 107 -0.79 9.09 -13.42
CA TYR A 107 -0.55 10.53 -13.52
C TYR A 107 -0.84 11.06 -14.93
N SER A 108 -0.31 10.38 -15.96
CA SER A 108 -0.48 10.80 -17.36
C SER A 108 -1.95 10.75 -17.79
N LEU A 109 -2.67 9.69 -17.43
CA LEU A 109 -4.11 9.57 -17.77
C LEU A 109 -4.97 10.61 -17.04
N ALA A 110 -4.65 10.92 -15.78
CA ALA A 110 -5.35 11.98 -15.05
C ALA A 110 -5.21 13.32 -15.78
N TYR A 111 -3.98 13.68 -16.16
CA TYR A 111 -3.71 14.88 -16.94
C TYR A 111 -4.47 14.90 -18.28
N LEU A 112 -4.43 13.81 -19.05
CA LEU A 112 -5.14 13.74 -20.33
C LEU A 112 -6.66 13.86 -20.17
N THR A 113 -7.22 13.31 -19.10
CA THR A 113 -8.67 13.33 -18.82
C THR A 113 -9.16 14.72 -18.43
N ASP A 114 -8.42 15.44 -17.60
CA ASP A 114 -8.85 16.72 -17.04
C ASP A 114 -8.92 17.84 -18.09
N TYR A 115 -8.14 17.72 -19.18
CA TYR A 115 -8.00 18.77 -20.19
C TYR A 115 -8.51 18.39 -21.58
N ASN A 116 -8.92 17.13 -21.82
CA ASN A 116 -9.57 16.60 -23.03
C ASN A 116 -9.06 17.18 -24.38
N ASN A 117 -7.73 17.34 -24.51
CA ASN A 117 -7.06 17.80 -25.71
C ASN A 117 -6.32 16.65 -26.41
N ILE A 118 -5.91 16.87 -27.66
CA ILE A 118 -4.99 15.98 -28.36
C ILE A 118 -3.57 16.40 -27.98
N TYR A 119 -2.78 15.47 -27.46
CA TYR A 119 -1.40 15.70 -27.03
C TYR A 119 -0.43 14.88 -27.87
N SER A 120 0.70 15.49 -28.21
CA SER A 120 1.87 14.83 -28.78
C SER A 120 2.65 14.05 -27.72
N TYR A 121 3.55 13.17 -28.18
CA TYR A 121 4.46 12.45 -27.29
C TYR A 121 5.33 13.39 -26.44
N ASP A 122 5.88 14.44 -27.05
CA ASP A 122 6.75 15.39 -26.34
C ASP A 122 5.99 16.15 -25.27
N GLU A 123 4.75 16.56 -25.53
CA GLU A 123 3.89 17.20 -24.53
C GLU A 123 3.60 16.28 -23.34
N ILE A 124 3.28 15.00 -23.58
CA ILE A 124 3.04 14.03 -22.50
C ILE A 124 4.32 13.80 -21.68
N ARG A 125 5.47 13.65 -22.36
CA ARG A 125 6.78 13.49 -21.71
C ARG A 125 7.10 14.70 -20.83
N ASP A 126 6.99 15.90 -21.38
CA ASP A 126 7.38 17.12 -20.70
C ASP A 126 6.48 17.40 -19.50
N GLN A 127 5.17 17.12 -19.61
CA GLN A 127 4.24 17.19 -18.47
C GLN A 127 4.58 16.21 -17.36
N PHE A 128 5.09 15.03 -17.68
CA PHE A 128 5.57 14.12 -16.66
C PHE A 128 6.88 14.56 -16.03
N VAL A 129 7.87 14.94 -16.85
CA VAL A 129 9.18 15.37 -16.34
C VAL A 129 9.02 16.62 -15.48
N ILE A 130 8.42 17.67 -16.02
CA ILE A 130 8.27 18.93 -15.29
C ILE A 130 7.22 18.79 -14.19
N GLY A 131 6.05 18.26 -14.53
CA GLY A 131 4.88 18.25 -13.67
C GLY A 131 4.92 17.23 -12.52
N TYR A 132 5.63 16.11 -12.69
CA TYR A 132 5.75 15.05 -11.68
C TYR A 132 7.17 14.89 -11.16
N VAL A 133 8.14 14.64 -12.04
CA VAL A 133 9.52 14.30 -11.67
C VAL A 133 10.21 15.48 -10.98
N ASP A 134 10.19 16.64 -11.62
CA ASP A 134 10.87 17.86 -11.16
C ASP A 134 10.10 18.59 -10.06
N ASN A 135 8.77 18.43 -10.03
CA ASN A 135 7.89 18.92 -8.94
C ASN A 135 8.01 18.12 -7.63
N GLY A 136 9.15 17.46 -7.41
CA GLY A 136 9.50 16.87 -6.12
C GLY A 136 9.09 15.41 -5.93
N ALA A 137 8.46 14.74 -6.92
CA ALA A 137 8.20 13.31 -6.79
C ALA A 137 9.50 12.52 -6.64
N THR A 138 10.55 12.87 -7.40
CA THR A 138 11.87 12.23 -7.29
C THR A 138 12.48 12.44 -5.90
N GLN A 139 12.49 13.69 -5.43
CA GLN A 139 13.06 14.02 -4.12
C GLN A 139 12.31 13.28 -2.99
N LYS A 140 10.97 13.26 -3.03
CA LYS A 140 10.16 12.51 -2.07
C LYS A 140 10.56 11.02 -2.03
N ARG A 141 10.80 10.40 -3.19
CA ARG A 141 11.19 8.98 -3.24
C ARG A 141 12.61 8.76 -2.72
N ILE A 142 13.54 9.68 -2.98
CA ILE A 142 14.88 9.64 -2.39
C ILE A 142 14.80 9.76 -0.86
N ASP A 143 14.04 10.73 -0.35
CA ASP A 143 13.86 10.94 1.09
C ASP A 143 13.21 9.73 1.78
N GLU A 144 12.24 9.08 1.11
CA GLU A 144 11.68 7.81 1.55
C GLU A 144 12.76 6.71 1.63
N GLN A 145 13.66 6.60 0.64
CA GLN A 145 14.74 5.60 0.67
C GLN A 145 15.80 5.91 1.74
N VAL A 146 16.03 7.20 2.03
CA VAL A 146 16.90 7.64 3.11
C VAL A 146 16.28 7.31 4.47
N SER A 147 14.99 7.59 4.66
CA SER A 147 14.31 7.34 5.95
C SER A 147 14.26 5.84 6.30
N ILE A 148 14.16 4.97 5.30
CA ILE A 148 14.20 3.52 5.50
C ILE A 148 15.63 2.96 5.48
N GLY A 149 16.64 3.79 5.24
CA GLY A 149 18.07 3.44 5.33
C GLY A 149 18.59 2.59 4.16
N ASN A 150 17.93 2.61 3.01
CA ASN A 150 18.46 1.96 1.79
C ASN A 150 19.48 2.86 1.07
N ILE A 151 19.34 4.18 1.23
CA ILE A 151 20.25 5.21 0.74
C ILE A 151 20.69 6.04 1.94
N GLU A 152 21.89 6.59 1.88
CA GLU A 152 22.37 7.61 2.82
C GLU A 152 22.74 8.89 2.08
N LYS A 153 22.56 10.04 2.74
CA LYS A 153 22.94 11.35 2.22
C LYS A 153 24.34 11.71 2.76
N ILE A 154 25.26 12.06 1.87
CA ILE A 154 26.65 12.44 2.17
C ILE A 154 26.89 13.84 1.59
N GLY A 155 26.75 14.87 2.41
CA GLY A 155 26.70 16.26 1.93
C GLY A 155 25.50 16.45 1.00
N GLU A 156 25.74 16.93 -0.22
CA GLU A 156 24.71 17.06 -1.27
C GLU A 156 24.55 15.80 -2.15
N ASN A 157 25.31 14.75 -1.87
CA ASN A 157 25.30 13.52 -2.66
C ASN A 157 24.59 12.37 -1.94
N TYR A 158 24.30 11.31 -2.68
CA TYR A 158 23.64 10.11 -2.16
C TYR A 158 24.45 8.86 -2.46
N ARG A 159 24.42 7.89 -1.55
CA ARG A 159 25.08 6.58 -1.70
C ARG A 159 24.14 5.46 -1.25
N ILE A 160 24.21 4.30 -1.93
CA ILE A 160 23.49 3.11 -1.47
C ILE A 160 24.16 2.54 -0.22
N THR A 161 23.36 2.05 0.73
CA THR A 161 23.87 1.39 1.95
C THR A 161 23.99 -0.12 1.76
N ASP A 162 24.67 -0.82 2.67
CA ASP A 162 24.68 -2.30 2.71
C ASP A 162 23.27 -2.91 2.81
N LYS A 163 22.32 -2.19 3.43
CA LYS A 163 20.91 -2.58 3.48
C LYS A 163 20.28 -2.48 2.09
N GLY A 164 20.48 -1.35 1.40
CA GLY A 164 20.01 -1.16 0.03
C GLY A 164 20.59 -2.19 -0.93
N GLU A 165 21.89 -2.49 -0.83
CA GLU A 165 22.53 -3.50 -1.67
C GLU A 165 21.94 -4.89 -1.48
N ARG A 166 21.66 -5.29 -0.23
CA ARG A 166 21.00 -6.57 0.07
C ARG A 166 19.60 -6.63 -0.52
N LEU A 167 18.84 -5.53 -0.47
CA LEU A 167 17.53 -5.45 -1.10
C LEU A 167 17.60 -5.65 -2.62
N ILE A 168 18.55 -5.00 -3.30
CA ILE A 168 18.75 -5.18 -4.74
C ILE A 168 19.16 -6.62 -5.08
N LYS A 169 20.03 -7.24 -4.26
CA LYS A 169 20.40 -8.66 -4.43
C LYS A 169 19.18 -9.58 -4.32
N LEU A 170 18.26 -9.31 -3.39
CA LEU A 170 17.01 -10.05 -3.26
C LEU A 170 16.12 -9.87 -4.49
N PHE A 171 15.94 -8.64 -4.99
CA PHE A 171 15.14 -8.40 -6.20
C PHE A 171 15.71 -9.10 -7.43
N ARG A 172 17.04 -9.10 -7.60
CA ARG A 172 17.71 -9.90 -8.64
C ARG A 172 17.48 -11.40 -8.50
N LEU A 173 17.33 -11.92 -7.28
CA LEU A 173 17.00 -13.33 -7.06
C LEU A 173 15.56 -13.63 -7.48
N ILE A 174 14.61 -12.76 -7.09
CA ILE A 174 13.20 -12.89 -7.46
C ILE A 174 13.04 -12.84 -8.99
N GLU A 175 13.73 -11.93 -9.67
CA GLU A 175 13.71 -11.81 -11.13
C GLU A 175 14.22 -13.07 -11.86
N LYS A 176 15.19 -13.80 -11.28
CA LYS A 176 15.62 -15.09 -11.84
C LYS A 176 14.52 -16.14 -11.83
N ILE A 177 13.58 -16.05 -10.89
CA ILE A 177 12.43 -16.95 -10.75
C ILE A 177 11.26 -16.43 -11.60
N PHE A 178 11.04 -15.12 -11.58
CA PHE A 178 9.95 -14.41 -12.26
C PHE A 178 10.54 -13.38 -13.23
N PRO A 179 10.97 -13.79 -14.43
CA PRO A 179 11.65 -12.91 -15.37
C PRO A 179 10.75 -11.77 -15.84
N VAL A 180 11.29 -10.56 -15.85
CA VAL A 180 10.61 -9.35 -16.37
C VAL A 180 11.09 -9.09 -17.79
N THR A 181 10.19 -8.68 -18.68
CA THR A 181 10.43 -8.53 -20.12
C THR A 181 11.42 -7.42 -20.48
N ASP A 182 11.45 -6.32 -19.73
CA ASP A 182 12.34 -5.18 -19.99
C ASP A 182 13.27 -4.91 -18.80
N GLN A 183 14.45 -5.52 -18.83
CA GLN A 183 15.48 -5.32 -17.80
C GLN A 183 16.05 -3.89 -17.79
N SER A 184 15.99 -3.17 -18.92
CA SER A 184 16.54 -1.82 -19.01
C SER A 184 15.71 -0.79 -18.25
N SER A 185 14.42 -1.07 -18.06
CA SER A 185 13.52 -0.28 -17.21
C SER A 185 13.82 -0.42 -15.71
N ILE A 186 14.45 -1.52 -15.28
CA ILE A 186 14.73 -1.83 -13.87
C ILE A 186 16.19 -1.51 -13.51
N TYR A 187 17.13 -1.80 -14.42
CA TYR A 187 18.55 -1.53 -14.23
C TYR A 187 19.05 -0.57 -15.30
N PRO A 188 19.05 0.75 -15.02
CA PRO A 188 19.45 1.75 -16.00
C PRO A 188 20.94 1.61 -16.33
N LYS A 189 21.29 1.88 -17.59
CA LYS A 189 22.68 2.04 -18.01
C LYS A 189 23.22 3.36 -17.45
N LYS A 190 24.50 3.37 -17.08
CA LYS A 190 25.17 4.60 -16.67
C LYS A 190 25.11 5.61 -17.82
N LEU A 191 24.48 6.76 -17.59
CA LEU A 191 24.55 7.90 -18.51
C LEU A 191 26.01 8.37 -18.54
N LYS A 192 26.55 8.53 -19.76
CA LYS A 192 27.92 9.00 -19.98
C LYS A 192 28.00 10.50 -19.85
#